data_AF-A0A7X5SC85-F1
#
_entry.id   AF-A0A7X5SC85-F1
#
_cell.length_a   1.000
_cell.length_b   1.000
_cell.length_c   1.000
_cell.angle_alpha   90.00
_cell.angle_beta   90.00
_cell.angle_gamma   90.00
#
_symmetry.space_group_name_H-M   'P 1'
#
loop_
_entity.id
_entity.type
_entity.pdbx_description
1 polymer ?
#
loop_
_entity_poly.entity_id
_entity_poly.type
_entity_poly.pdbx_seq_one_letter_code
_entity_poly.pdbx_strand_id
1 'polypeptide(L)'
;FDNPMGIDGFEFVEFAAPAGQAAQLHDYFRKMGFAAVLRHRSRAITVYRQGGVNFLLNEDPDSFAADFAAAHGPCACGFAIRFRTPADTVL
;
A
#
# COMPACT_ATOMS: atom_id res chain seq x y z
N PHE A 1 26.97 -12.78 3.82
CA PHE A 1 26.42 -12.42 2.49
C PHE A 1 26.34 -10.92 2.42
N ASP A 2 26.78 -10.34 1.30
CA ASP A 2 26.78 -8.90 1.11
C ASP A 2 25.40 -8.42 0.63
N ASN A 3 24.93 -7.26 1.09
CA ASN A 3 23.68 -6.63 0.69
C ASN A 3 24.03 -5.30 -0.01
N PRO A 4 24.45 -5.35 -1.28
CA PRO A 4 25.06 -4.20 -1.96
C PRO A 4 24.07 -3.04 -2.14
N MET A 5 22.77 -3.33 -2.25
CA MET A 5 21.71 -2.33 -2.38
C MET A 5 21.21 -1.82 -1.02
N GLY A 6 21.61 -2.44 0.09
CA GLY A 6 21.20 -2.03 1.42
C GLY A 6 19.71 -2.21 1.71
N ILE A 7 18.99 -3.08 0.98
CA ILE A 7 17.54 -3.35 1.17
C ILE A 7 17.26 -3.78 2.62
N ASP A 8 16.23 -3.19 3.22
CA ASP A 8 15.82 -3.38 4.62
C ASP A 8 14.31 -3.67 4.76
N GLY A 9 13.83 -4.51 3.85
CA GLY A 9 12.46 -5.01 3.84
C GLY A 9 11.43 -4.02 3.32
N PHE A 10 10.15 -4.39 3.46
CA PHE A 10 9.02 -3.61 2.98
C PHE A 10 8.68 -2.46 3.92
N GLU A 11 8.41 -1.30 3.34
CA GLU A 11 7.78 -0.18 4.05
C GLU A 11 6.26 -0.32 4.02
N PHE A 12 5.68 -0.55 2.84
CA PHE A 12 4.25 -0.83 2.68
C PHE A 12 3.92 -1.59 1.40
N VAL A 13 2.71 -2.13 1.35
CA VAL A 13 2.03 -2.56 0.12
C VAL A 13 0.80 -1.68 -0.08
N GLU A 14 0.61 -1.18 -1.30
CA GLU A 14 -0.54 -0.37 -1.69
C GLU A 14 -1.54 -1.22 -2.46
N PHE A 15 -2.80 -1.14 -2.02
CA PHE A 15 -3.94 -1.84 -2.59
C PHE A 15 -4.94 -0.84 -3.14
N ALA A 16 -5.67 -1.27 -4.16
CA ALA A 16 -6.79 -0.55 -4.73
C ALA A 16 -7.86 -1.52 -5.22
N ALA A 17 -9.07 -1.00 -5.41
CA ALA A 17 -10.20 -1.74 -5.97
C ALA A 17 -10.98 -0.83 -6.92
N PRO A 18 -11.71 -1.41 -7.90
CA PRO A 18 -12.64 -0.65 -8.72
C PRO A 18 -13.64 0.15 -7.87
N ALA A 19 -14.17 1.23 -8.44
CA ALA A 19 -15.18 2.06 -7.78
C ALA A 19 -16.34 1.22 -7.21
N GLY A 20 -16.66 1.43 -5.94
CA GLY A 20 -17.70 0.69 -5.22
C GLY A 20 -17.27 -0.68 -4.65
N GLN A 21 -16.05 -1.15 -4.92
CA GLN A 21 -15.58 -2.47 -4.43
C GLN A 21 -14.60 -2.38 -3.26
N ALA A 22 -14.13 -1.19 -2.87
CA ALA A 22 -13.14 -1.01 -1.79
C ALA A 22 -13.59 -1.57 -0.43
N ALA A 23 -14.90 -1.64 -0.18
CA ALA A 23 -15.47 -2.18 1.06
C ALA A 23 -15.00 -3.61 1.37
N GLN A 24 -14.77 -4.45 0.35
CA GLN A 24 -14.29 -5.82 0.57
C GLN A 24 -12.85 -5.86 1.09
N LEU A 25 -11.99 -4.94 0.62
CA LEU A 25 -10.59 -4.86 1.08
C LEU A 25 -10.54 -4.38 2.53
N HIS A 26 -11.38 -3.41 2.88
CA HIS A 26 -11.55 -2.98 4.28
C HIS A 26 -11.95 -4.14 5.21
N ASP A 27 -12.91 -4.97 4.79
CA ASP A 27 -13.33 -6.15 5.57
C ASP A 27 -12.20 -7.18 5.69
N TYR A 28 -11.51 -7.49 4.60
CA TYR A 28 -10.39 -8.43 4.60
C TYR A 28 -9.25 -7.98 5.50
N PHE A 29 -8.85 -6.70 5.45
CA PHE A 29 -7.79 -6.19 6.32
C PHE A 29 -8.14 -6.34 7.79
N ARG A 30 -9.38 -6.03 8.19
CA ARG A 30 -9.84 -6.23 9.57
C ARG A 30 -9.84 -7.69 9.97
N LYS A 31 -10.34 -8.60 9.10
CA LYS A 31 -10.33 -10.05 9.34
C LYS A 31 -8.92 -10.63 9.46
N MET A 32 -7.95 -10.05 8.77
CA MET A 32 -6.53 -10.40 8.88
C MET A 32 -5.83 -9.77 10.10
N GLY A 33 -6.56 -9.04 10.96
CA GLY A 33 -6.02 -8.45 12.19
C GLY A 33 -5.39 -7.06 12.01
N PHE A 34 -5.54 -6.42 10.86
CA PHE A 34 -5.09 -5.04 10.67
C PHE A 34 -6.10 -4.03 11.21
N ALA A 35 -5.59 -2.96 11.80
CA ALA A 35 -6.39 -1.81 12.21
C ALA A 35 -6.16 -0.62 11.27
N ALA A 36 -7.21 0.11 10.91
CA ALA A 36 -7.07 1.41 10.27
C ALA A 36 -6.48 2.40 11.29
N VAL A 37 -5.26 2.86 11.05
CA VAL A 37 -4.51 3.69 12.00
C VAL A 37 -4.31 5.13 11.54
N LEU A 38 -4.33 5.37 10.24
CA LEU A 38 -4.16 6.72 9.67
C LEU A 38 -5.04 6.89 8.43
N ARG A 39 -5.37 8.14 8.12
CA ARG A 39 -6.00 8.55 6.87
C ARG A 39 -5.23 9.72 6.29
N HIS A 40 -5.01 9.71 4.97
CA HIS A 40 -4.37 10.83 4.29
C HIS A 40 -5.22 12.10 4.44
N ARG A 41 -4.58 13.27 4.55
CA ARG A 41 -5.26 14.53 4.91
C ARG A 41 -6.25 15.01 3.84
N SER A 42 -5.95 14.74 2.57
CA SER A 42 -6.69 15.28 1.43
C SER A 42 -7.10 14.24 0.38
N ARG A 43 -6.57 13.02 0.46
CA ARG A 43 -6.80 11.96 -0.53
C ARG A 43 -7.52 10.82 0.16
N ALA A 44 -8.34 10.07 -0.57
CA ALA A 44 -9.07 8.93 -0.05
C ALA A 44 -8.12 7.73 0.14
N ILE A 45 -7.15 7.85 1.05
CA ILE A 45 -6.15 6.82 1.32
C ILE A 45 -6.20 6.48 2.81
N THR A 46 -6.35 5.21 3.13
CA THR A 46 -6.39 4.70 4.51
C THR A 46 -5.19 3.79 4.76
N VAL A 47 -4.46 4.02 5.84
CA VAL A 47 -3.35 3.14 6.28
C VAL A 47 -3.87 2.15 7.30
N TYR A 48 -3.66 0.87 7.00
CA TYR A 48 -3.89 -0.27 7.86
C TYR A 48 -2.57 -0.77 8.42
N ARG A 49 -2.52 -1.07 9.73
CA ARG A 49 -1.31 -1.55 10.40
C ARG A 49 -1.57 -2.77 11.28
N GLN A 50 -0.63 -3.71 11.24
CA GLN A 50 -0.52 -4.84 12.15
C GLN A 50 0.97 -5.03 12.47
N GLY A 51 1.38 -4.71 13.71
CA GLY A 51 2.79 -4.67 14.08
C GLY A 51 3.58 -3.72 13.16
N GLY A 52 4.65 -4.24 12.55
CA GLY A 52 5.50 -3.49 11.62
C GLY A 52 5.04 -3.50 10.14
N VAL A 53 3.88 -4.09 9.83
CA VAL A 53 3.37 -4.19 8.45
C VAL A 53 2.38 -3.07 8.16
N ASN A 54 2.55 -2.37 7.04
CA ASN A 54 1.66 -1.32 6.57
C ASN A 54 0.99 -1.71 5.26
N PHE A 55 -0.34 -1.62 5.22
CA PHE A 55 -1.13 -1.65 3.98
C PHE A 55 -1.74 -0.28 3.75
N LEU A 56 -1.63 0.22 2.53
CA LEU A 56 -2.37 1.40 2.08
C LEU A 56 -3.57 0.90 1.27
N LEU A 57 -4.77 1.38 1.57
CA LEU A 57 -5.89 1.29 0.65
C LEU A 57 -6.07 2.64 -0.01
N ASN A 58 -5.81 2.70 -1.32
CA ASN A 58 -5.98 3.88 -2.14
C ASN A 58 -7.32 3.81 -2.88
N GLU A 59 -8.21 4.73 -2.52
CA GLU A 59 -9.55 4.90 -3.08
C GLU A 59 -9.67 6.23 -3.82
N ASP A 60 -8.54 6.89 -4.13
CA ASP A 60 -8.51 8.14 -4.89
C ASP A 60 -8.85 7.87 -6.37
N PRO A 61 -10.00 8.37 -6.88
CA PRO A 61 -10.45 8.06 -8.24
C PRO A 61 -9.57 8.68 -9.33
N ASP A 62 -8.81 9.73 -9.02
CA ASP A 62 -7.89 10.38 -9.95
C ASP A 62 -6.45 9.97 -9.64
N SER A 63 -6.16 8.68 -9.84
CA SER A 63 -4.86 8.11 -9.53
C SER A 63 -4.52 6.89 -10.38
N PHE A 64 -3.21 6.63 -10.53
CA PHE A 64 -2.69 5.39 -11.11
C PHE A 64 -3.31 4.14 -10.47
N ALA A 65 -3.53 4.17 -9.14
CA ALA A 65 -4.10 3.05 -8.41
C ALA A 65 -5.53 2.73 -8.86
N ALA A 66 -6.34 3.76 -9.17
CA ALA A 66 -7.69 3.59 -9.70
C ALA A 66 -7.67 2.97 -11.11
N ASP A 67 -6.83 3.49 -12.01
CA ASP A 67 -6.68 2.96 -13.37
C ASP A 67 -6.23 1.50 -13.37
N PHE A 68 -5.25 1.17 -12.52
CA PHE A 68 -4.73 -0.18 -12.38
C PHE A 68 -5.79 -1.14 -11.83
N ALA A 69 -6.53 -0.73 -10.79
CA ALA A 69 -7.60 -1.53 -10.24
C ALA A 69 -8.77 -1.72 -11.23
N ALA A 70 -9.07 -0.74 -12.09
CA ALA A 70 -10.09 -0.90 -13.12
C ALA A 70 -9.74 -2.04 -14.11
N ALA A 71 -8.46 -2.22 -14.43
CA ALA A 71 -7.99 -3.28 -15.33
C ALA A 71 -7.85 -4.65 -14.64
N HIS A 72 -7.53 -4.67 -13.34
CA HIS A 72 -7.12 -5.89 -12.63
C HIS A 72 -8.07 -6.34 -11.51
N GLY A 73 -9.11 -5.56 -11.20
CA GLY A 73 -9.95 -5.77 -10.03
C GLY A 73 -9.26 -5.38 -8.72
N PRO A 74 -9.81 -5.80 -7.57
CA PRO A 74 -9.20 -5.60 -6.26
C PRO A 74 -7.81 -6.25 -6.18
N CYS A 75 -6.75 -5.46 -6.04
CA CYS A 75 -5.38 -5.91 -6.23
C CYS A 75 -4.36 -5.12 -5.40
N ALA A 76 -3.14 -5.64 -5.31
CA ALA A 76 -1.97 -4.85 -4.90
C ALA A 76 -1.44 -4.13 -6.15
N CYS A 77 -1.45 -2.80 -6.14
CA CYS A 77 -1.05 -1.96 -7.28
C CYS A 77 0.33 -1.30 -7.08
N GLY A 78 0.89 -1.35 -5.87
CA GLY A 78 2.19 -0.77 -5.57
C GLY A 78 2.81 -1.32 -4.29
N PHE A 79 4.10 -1.03 -4.09
CA PHE A 79 4.80 -1.31 -2.85
C PHE A 79 5.99 -0.36 -2.68
N ALA A 80 6.45 -0.21 -1.44
CA ALA A 80 7.67 0.53 -1.13
C ALA A 80 8.64 -0.35 -0.33
N ILE A 81 9.93 -0.18 -0.59
CA ILE A 81 11.02 -0.89 0.06
C ILE A 81 11.84 0.14 0.86
N ARG A 82 12.28 -0.25 2.06
CA ARG A 82 13.26 0.51 2.83
C ARG A 82 14.67 0.21 2.33
N PHE A 83 15.49 1.25 2.26
CA PHE A 83 16.91 1.14 1.96
C PHE A 83 17.70 1.78 3.11
N ARG A 84 18.83 1.16 3.49
CA ARG A 84 19.78 1.75 4.44
C ARG A 84 20.62 2.87 3.82
N THR A 85 20.75 2.84 2.50
CA THR A 85 21.43 3.86 1.69
C THR A 85 20.37 4.80 1.09
N PRO A 86 20.66 6.09 0.95
CA PRO A 86 19.77 7.03 0.27
C PRO A 86 19.31 6.54 -1.10
N ALA A 87 18.04 6.78 -1.44
CA ALA A 87 17.39 6.25 -2.64
C ALA A 87 18.06 6.72 -3.94
N ASP A 88 18.59 7.94 -3.96
CA ASP A 88 19.33 8.54 -5.08
C ASP A 88 20.69 7.86 -5.36
N THR A 89 21.19 7.06 -4.42
CA THR A 89 22.43 6.30 -4.58
C THR A 89 22.18 4.89 -5.12
N VAL A 90 20.94 4.40 -5.08
CA VAL A 90 20.56 3.01 -5.42
C VAL A 90 19.58 2.90 -6.60
N LEU A 91 18.96 4.00 -7.02
CA LEU A 91 18.07 4.08 -8.19
C LEU A 91 18.81 4.74 -9.37
#